data_AF-X1TGM7-F1
#
_entry.id   AF-X1TGM7-F1
#
_cell.length_a   1.000
_cell.length_b   1.000
_cell.length_c   1.000
_cell.angle_alpha   90.00
_cell.angle_beta   90.00
_cell.angle_gamma   90.00
#
_symmetry.space_group_name_H-M   'P 1'
#
loop_
_entity.id
_entity.type
_entity.pdbx_description
1 polymer ?
#
loop_
_entity_poly.entity_id
_entity_poly.type
_entity_poly.pdbx_seq_one_letter_code
_entity_poly.pdbx_strand_id
1 'polypeptide(L)'
;MPIEQTLPIADIILTATGCKHVIPPSKEIFKKLKDGVILGNLGHFDIEVPTKELYEYAKEIKPLRQNVEELIFPDGKRIYLLAKGRLANLVLSEGHPAEIMDMSFGLQ
;
A
#
# COMPACT_ATOMS: atom_id res chain seq x y z
N MET A 1 -14.65 -1.84 11.93
CA MET A 1 -15.15 -0.56 11.38
C MET A 1 -15.11 -0.65 9.87
N PRO A 2 -16.12 -0.13 9.14
CA PRO A 2 -16.04 0.05 7.69
C PRO A 2 -14.82 0.87 7.29
N ILE A 3 -14.22 0.57 6.15
CA ILE A 3 -12.97 1.19 5.72
C ILE A 3 -13.11 2.71 5.55
N GLU A 4 -14.27 3.18 5.11
CA GLU A 4 -14.56 4.60 4.92
C GLU A 4 -14.46 5.41 6.21
N GLN A 5 -14.66 4.75 7.36
CA GLN A 5 -14.53 5.37 8.69
C GLN A 5 -13.09 5.34 9.20
N THR A 6 -12.24 4.46 8.69
CA THR A 6 -10.84 4.31 9.13
C THR A 6 -9.87 5.13 8.30
N LEU A 7 -10.14 5.36 7.00
CA LEU A 7 -9.28 6.15 6.10
C LEU A 7 -8.85 7.53 6.65
N PRO A 8 -9.72 8.32 7.31
CA PRO A 8 -9.35 9.66 7.80
C PRO A 8 -8.47 9.65 9.04
N ILE A 9 -8.44 8.55 9.79
CA ILE A 9 -7.76 8.45 11.09
C ILE A 9 -6.52 7.55 11.04
N ALA A 10 -6.41 6.68 10.04
CA ALA A 10 -5.32 5.73 9.93
C ALA A 10 -4.00 6.41 9.55
N ASP A 11 -2.96 6.16 10.35
CA ASP A 11 -1.58 6.54 10.05
C ASP A 11 -0.90 5.53 9.12
N ILE A 12 -1.30 4.26 9.21
CA ILE A 12 -0.76 3.15 8.43
C ILE A 12 -1.92 2.28 7.94
N ILE A 13 -1.90 1.95 6.65
CA ILE A 13 -2.88 1.09 5.99
C ILE A 13 -2.12 -0.01 5.25
N LEU A 14 -2.40 -1.26 5.65
CA LEU A 14 -1.85 -2.46 5.00
C LEU A 14 -3.01 -3.35 4.57
N THR A 15 -3.07 -3.68 3.28
CA THR A 15 -4.03 -4.65 2.75
C THR A 15 -3.47 -6.06 2.82
N ALA A 16 -4.29 -7.06 3.16
CA ALA A 16 -3.87 -8.46 3.28
C ALA A 16 -5.04 -9.41 2.97
N THR A 17 -5.83 -9.09 1.95
CA THR A 17 -7.14 -9.72 1.72
C THR A 17 -7.13 -10.76 0.59
N GLY A 18 -6.23 -10.65 -0.37
CA GLY A 18 -6.28 -11.36 -1.65
C GLY A 18 -7.36 -10.84 -2.61
N CYS A 19 -8.06 -9.75 -2.27
CA CYS A 19 -9.18 -9.21 -3.05
C CYS A 19 -8.81 -7.92 -3.78
N LYS A 20 -9.40 -7.71 -4.96
CA LYS A 20 -9.23 -6.46 -5.71
C LYS A 20 -9.96 -5.30 -5.06
N HIS A 21 -9.39 -4.11 -5.17
CA HIS A 21 -10.01 -2.82 -4.81
C HIS A 21 -10.45 -2.73 -3.34
N VAL A 22 -9.66 -3.29 -2.42
CA VAL A 22 -9.87 -3.15 -0.97
C VAL A 22 -9.88 -1.68 -0.59
N ILE A 23 -8.89 -0.93 -1.11
CA ILE A 23 -8.95 0.51 -1.15
C ILE A 23 -9.65 0.89 -2.48
N PRO A 24 -10.83 1.50 -2.46
CA PRO A 24 -11.52 1.76 -3.71
C PRO A 24 -10.75 2.78 -4.58
N PRO A 25 -10.63 2.53 -5.91
CA PRO A 25 -9.84 3.35 -6.85
C PRO A 25 -10.57 4.65 -7.22
N SER A 26 -10.82 5.55 -6.24
CA SER A 26 -11.52 6.79 -6.49
C SER A 26 -10.86 8.00 -5.82
N LYS A 27 -10.97 9.17 -6.49
CA LYS A 27 -10.46 10.45 -5.96
C LYS A 27 -11.13 10.82 -4.63
N GLU A 28 -12.38 10.41 -4.42
CA GLU A 28 -13.10 10.63 -3.16
C GLU A 28 -12.46 9.88 -1.99
N ILE A 29 -12.00 8.64 -2.24
CA ILE A 29 -11.25 7.85 -1.26
C ILE A 29 -9.89 8.48 -0.98
N PHE A 30 -9.17 8.94 -2.00
CA PHE A 30 -7.85 9.58 -1.82
C PHE A 30 -7.93 10.88 -1.00
N LYS A 31 -9.03 11.63 -1.16
CA LYS A 31 -9.31 12.80 -0.32
C LYS A 31 -9.60 12.45 1.14
N LYS A 32 -10.09 11.23 1.42
CA LYS A 32 -10.33 10.76 2.80
C LYS A 32 -9.08 10.26 3.49
N LEU A 33 -8.02 9.91 2.76
CA LEU A 33 -6.74 9.50 3.37
C LEU A 33 -6.17 10.62 4.25
N LYS A 34 -5.57 10.26 5.38
CA LYS A 34 -4.83 11.19 6.22
C LYS A 34 -3.57 11.70 5.50
N ASP A 35 -3.21 12.97 5.70
CA ASP A 35 -1.90 13.49 5.24
C ASP A 35 -0.77 12.73 5.93
N GLY A 36 0.20 12.27 5.14
CA GLY A 36 1.34 11.50 5.62
C GLY A 36 1.03 10.02 5.91
N VAL A 37 -0.12 9.49 5.48
CA VAL A 37 -0.43 8.06 5.67
C VAL A 37 0.57 7.17 4.93
N ILE A 38 0.96 6.08 5.58
CA ILE A 38 1.76 5.00 4.98
C ILE A 38 0.81 3.96 4.40
N LEU A 39 0.93 3.70 3.11
CA LEU A 39 0.06 2.79 2.37
C LEU A 39 0.87 1.65 1.76
N GLY A 40 0.47 0.41 2.02
CA GLY A 40 1.15 -0.77 1.49
C GLY A 40 0.24 -1.98 1.35
N ASN A 41 0.77 -3.02 0.72
CA ASN A 41 0.10 -4.27 0.46
C ASN A 41 0.94 -5.45 0.93
N LEU A 42 0.31 -6.39 1.63
CA LEU A 42 0.88 -7.66 2.08
C LEU A 42 0.15 -8.87 1.46
N GLY A 43 -0.89 -8.62 0.67
CA GLY A 43 -1.59 -9.66 -0.06
C GLY A 43 -0.99 -9.91 -1.45
N HIS A 44 -1.59 -10.83 -2.19
CA HIS A 44 -0.91 -11.53 -3.29
C HIS A 44 -0.63 -10.64 -4.51
N PHE A 45 -1.59 -9.80 -4.92
CA PHE A 45 -1.49 -8.95 -6.11
C PHE A 45 -1.55 -7.47 -5.77
N ASP A 46 -0.98 -6.64 -6.64
CA ASP A 46 -0.90 -5.18 -6.53
C ASP A 46 -2.22 -4.44 -6.82
N ILE A 47 -3.33 -5.17 -6.84
CA ILE A 47 -4.69 -4.67 -7.11
C ILE A 47 -5.52 -4.45 -5.83
N GLU A 48 -4.99 -4.79 -4.65
CA GLU A 48 -5.63 -4.46 -3.37
C GLU A 48 -5.55 -2.94 -3.09
N VAL A 49 -4.41 -2.35 -3.46
CA VAL A 49 -4.12 -0.91 -3.41
C VAL A 49 -4.20 -0.35 -4.83
N PRO A 50 -4.94 0.74 -5.09
CA PRO A 50 -5.15 1.30 -6.42
C PRO A 50 -3.94 2.10 -6.89
N THR A 51 -2.83 1.40 -7.09
CA THR A 51 -1.51 1.95 -7.37
C THR A 51 -1.50 2.80 -8.63
N LYS A 52 -2.14 2.32 -9.70
CA LYS A 52 -2.23 3.04 -10.97
C LYS A 52 -2.94 4.38 -10.77
N GLU A 53 -4.08 4.38 -10.10
CA GLU A 53 -4.89 5.56 -9.85
C GLU A 53 -4.21 6.53 -8.89
N LEU A 54 -3.45 6.02 -7.92
CA LEU A 54 -2.62 6.85 -7.04
C LEU A 54 -1.53 7.60 -7.82
N TYR A 55 -0.84 6.92 -8.74
CA TYR A 55 0.16 7.56 -9.60
C TYR A 55 -0.47 8.55 -10.59
N GLU A 56 -1.62 8.21 -11.18
CA GLU A 56 -2.35 9.13 -12.07
C GLU A 56 -2.89 10.36 -11.33
N TYR A 57 -3.23 10.23 -10.05
CA TYR A 57 -3.72 11.33 -9.24
C TYR A 57 -2.59 12.19 -8.64
N ALA A 58 -1.41 11.60 -8.42
CA ALA A 58 -0.26 12.32 -7.89
C ALA A 58 0.19 13.44 -8.83
N LYS A 59 0.40 14.63 -8.26
CA LYS A 59 1.00 15.78 -8.95
C LYS A 59 2.52 15.63 -9.04
N GLU A 60 3.14 15.09 -7.99
CA GLU A 60 4.58 14.89 -7.91
C GLU A 60 4.87 13.56 -7.19
N ILE A 61 5.93 12.88 -7.62
CA ILE A 61 6.37 11.59 -7.07
C ILE A 61 7.83 11.75 -6.67
N LYS A 62 8.15 11.54 -5.39
CA LYS A 62 9.51 11.65 -4.86
C LYS A 62 9.99 10.32 -4.30
N PRO A 63 11.15 9.79 -4.72
CA PRO A 63 11.75 8.66 -4.04
C PRO A 63 12.27 9.12 -2.67
N LEU A 64 11.74 8.56 -1.58
CA LEU A 64 12.18 8.88 -0.22
C LEU A 64 13.34 7.97 0.22
N ARG A 65 13.21 6.68 -0.11
CA ARG A 65 14.26 5.66 0.04
C ARG A 65 14.01 4.54 -0.97
N GLN A 66 14.88 3.54 -1.01
CA GLN A 66 14.67 2.36 -1.84
C GLN A 66 13.30 1.74 -1.56
N ASN A 67 12.51 1.57 -2.63
CA ASN A 67 11.16 0.99 -2.61
C ASN A 67 10.11 1.74 -1.77
N VAL A 68 10.35 3.01 -1.41
CA VAL A 68 9.35 3.88 -0.77
C VAL A 68 9.29 5.22 -1.49
N GLU A 69 8.10 5.57 -1.93
CA GLU A 69 7.83 6.79 -2.70
C GLU A 69 6.84 7.69 -1.94
N GLU A 70 7.12 8.98 -1.92
CA GLU A 70 6.18 10.01 -1.48
C GLU A 70 5.38 10.48 -2.70
N LEU A 71 4.07 10.26 -2.67
CA LEU A 71 3.11 10.76 -3.65
C LEU A 71 2.49 12.05 -3.11
N ILE A 72 2.70 13.15 -3.82
CA ILE A 72 2.14 14.45 -3.47
C ILE A 72 0.94 14.70 -4.35
N PHE A 73 -0.24 14.80 -3.75
CA PHE A 73 -1.50 15.07 -4.42
C PHE A 73 -1.67 16.55 -4.78
N PRO A 74 -2.62 16.90 -5.67
CA PRO A 74 -2.83 18.27 -6.11
C PRO A 74 -3.19 19.25 -4.99
N ASP A 75 -3.78 18.77 -3.90
CA ASP A 75 -4.12 19.53 -2.69
C ASP A 75 -2.93 19.67 -1.70
N GLY A 76 -1.76 19.14 -2.05
CA GLY A 76 -0.55 19.14 -1.22
C GLY A 76 -0.47 17.98 -0.23
N LYS A 77 -1.48 17.10 -0.19
CA LYS A 77 -1.46 15.92 0.67
C LYS A 77 -0.39 14.93 0.23
N ARG A 78 0.30 14.33 1.18
CA ARG A 78 1.37 13.35 0.98
C ARG A 78 0.90 11.96 1.35
N ILE A 79 1.21 10.98 0.51
CA ILE A 79 1.00 9.56 0.78
C ILE A 79 2.35 8.86 0.63
N TYR A 80 2.74 8.04 1.59
CA TYR A 80 3.94 7.21 1.48
C TYR A 80 3.57 5.82 0.97
N LEU A 81 3.84 5.57 -0.30
CA LEU A 81 3.54 4.30 -0.95
C LEU A 81 4.72 3.34 -0.77
N LEU A 82 4.42 2.18 -0.16
CA LEU A 82 5.37 1.09 0.02
C LEU A 82 5.39 0.16 -1.19
N ALA A 83 6.58 -0.19 -1.65
CA ALA A 83 6.81 -1.22 -2.67
C ALA A 83 5.97 -1.06 -3.96
N LYS A 84 5.55 0.16 -4.29
CA LYS A 84 4.64 0.45 -5.41
C LYS A 84 3.35 -0.39 -5.34
N GLY A 85 2.83 -0.62 -4.14
CA GLY A 85 1.62 -1.43 -3.91
C GLY A 85 1.79 -2.94 -4.10
N ARG A 86 3.01 -3.42 -4.36
CA ARG A 86 3.36 -4.86 -4.37
C ARG A 86 3.60 -5.38 -2.96
N LEU A 87 3.83 -6.68 -2.86
CA LEU A 87 4.00 -7.43 -1.61
C LEU A 87 5.19 -6.88 -0.80
N ALA A 88 4.87 -6.06 0.20
CA ALA A 88 5.82 -5.19 0.87
C ALA A 88 6.88 -5.97 1.65
N ASN A 89 6.53 -7.10 2.27
CA ASN A 89 7.48 -7.91 3.04
C ASN A 89 8.56 -8.59 2.20
N LEU A 90 8.33 -8.80 0.89
CA LEU A 90 9.37 -9.32 -0.03
C LEU A 90 10.18 -8.21 -0.71
N VAL A 91 9.60 -7.02 -0.88
CA VAL A 91 10.25 -5.92 -1.60
C VAL A 91 11.03 -5.01 -0.65
N LEU A 92 10.54 -4.80 0.58
CA LEU A 92 11.17 -3.97 1.60
C LEU A 92 11.96 -4.79 2.63
N SER A 93 11.84 -6.12 2.61
CA SER A 93 12.50 -7.04 3.54
C SER A 93 12.76 -8.39 2.84
N GLU A 94 13.15 -9.40 3.61
CA GLU A 94 13.56 -10.71 3.12
C GLU A 94 12.43 -11.75 3.09
N GLY A 95 11.17 -11.34 3.34
CA GLY A 95 10.03 -12.26 3.39
C GLY A 95 9.90 -13.00 4.73
N HIS A 96 9.54 -14.28 4.65
CA HIS A 96 9.43 -15.14 5.82
C HIS A 96 10.79 -15.76 6.16
N PRO A 97 11.10 -15.98 7.46
CA PRO A 97 12.29 -16.71 7.88
C PRO A 97 12.41 -18.09 7.25
N ALA A 98 13.64 -18.59 7.11
CA ALA A 98 13.93 -19.87 6.48
C ALA A 98 13.18 -21.03 7.13
N GLU A 99 13.00 -21.01 8.45
CA GLU A 99 12.30 -22.04 9.23
C GLU A 99 10.80 -22.12 8.89
N ILE A 100 10.17 -20.97 8.58
CA ILE A 100 8.77 -20.91 8.14
C ILE A 100 8.64 -21.42 6.70
N MET A 101 9.62 -21.07 5.86
CA MET A 101 9.67 -21.52 4.48
C MET A 101 9.95 -23.03 4.38
N ASP A 102 10.80 -23.58 5.25
CA ASP A 102 11.13 -25.01 5.32
C ASP A 102 9.89 -25.87 5.55
N MET A 103 9.05 -25.50 6.53
CA MET A 103 7.77 -26.17 6.76
C MET A 103 6.85 -26.12 5.53
N SER A 104 6.85 -25.01 4.80
CA SER A 104 6.01 -24.83 3.61
C SER A 104 6.52 -25.67 2.44
N PHE A 105 7.84 -25.69 2.21
CA PHE A 105 8.48 -26.46 1.15
C PHE A 105 8.45 -27.97 1.42
N GLY A 106 8.49 -28.39 2.69
CA GLY A 106 8.32 -29.79 3.05
C GLY A 106 6.95 -30.38 2.73
N LEU A 107 5.94 -29.54 2.46
CA LEU A 107 4.58 -29.94 2.09
C LEU A 107 4.29 -29.83 0.57
N GLN A 108 5.17 -29.21 -0.22
CA GLN A 108 5.02 -29.06 -1.68
C GLN A 108 5.51 -30.29 -2.44
#